data_AF-A0A5E6MDJ4-F1
#
_entry.id   AF-A0A5E6MDJ4-F1
#
_cell.length_a   1.000
_cell.length_b   1.000
_cell.length_c   1.000
_cell.angle_alpha   90.00
_cell.angle_beta   90.00
_cell.angle_gamma   90.00
#
_symmetry.space_group_name_H-M   'P 1'
#
loop_
_entity.id
_entity.type
_entity.pdbx_description
1 polymer ?
#
loop_
_entity_poly.entity_id
_entity_poly.type
_entity_poly.pdbx_seq_one_letter_code
_entity_poly.pdbx_strand_id
1 'polypeptide(L)'
;MKTIEVPIEGKNREWSEAILLREIRAWHRQGRPLYSHYMRQHFQELLAAGIRYFGSWGKAVEAAGLSYAEVRRYQRWSKKSIVERIRLLHAQGADLSFRALMLSPYAPMVYAAIRPVYFGSWRNALLAAGLAPADIYRYRSWKEADILREIRRLHAEGEDLSSKYMDERANSLIATARRRFGSWGAAVERAGLDYAKIRKRKRWTEAEILDQIRALGEQGVSLTSTEVRNREPSLFAAACKRRFFGSWRQAVESAIGKVGKQAGTQGRGQVEAV
;
A
#
# COMPACT_ATOMS: atom_id res chain seq x y z
N MET A 1 -0.53 -42.91 16.91
CA MET A 1 -0.58 -42.97 18.39
C MET A 1 -2.03 -43.09 18.80
N LYS A 2 -2.39 -44.22 19.42
CA LYS A 2 -3.77 -44.53 19.84
C LYS A 2 -4.22 -43.55 20.92
N THR A 3 -5.35 -42.90 20.69
CA THR A 3 -6.11 -42.16 21.70
C THR A 3 -6.49 -43.14 22.81
N ILE A 4 -5.92 -42.95 24.00
CA ILE A 4 -6.35 -43.69 25.19
C ILE A 4 -7.63 -43.00 25.67
N GLU A 5 -8.77 -43.50 25.22
CA GLU A 5 -10.06 -43.18 25.83
C GLU A 5 -10.12 -43.91 27.18
N VAL A 6 -9.96 -43.15 28.27
CA VAL A 6 -10.25 -43.64 29.63
C VAL A 6 -11.76 -43.48 29.86
N PRO A 7 -12.46 -44.52 30.38
CA PRO A 7 -13.91 -44.51 30.56
C PRO A 7 -14.40 -43.37 31.45
N ILE A 8 -15.59 -42.86 31.11
CA ILE A 8 -16.26 -41.73 31.75
C ILE A 8 -16.91 -42.23 33.06
N GLU A 9 -16.25 -42.03 34.19
CA GLU A 9 -16.90 -42.22 35.49
C GLU A 9 -17.90 -41.07 35.75
N GLY A 10 -19.18 -41.41 35.61
CA GLY A 10 -20.29 -40.79 36.35
C GLY A 10 -20.96 -39.59 35.69
N LYS A 11 -22.04 -39.85 34.94
CA LYS A 11 -23.09 -38.87 34.54
C LYS A 11 -23.92 -38.33 35.74
N ASN A 12 -23.47 -38.53 36.98
CA ASN A 12 -24.18 -38.15 38.20
C ASN A 12 -23.19 -37.87 39.35
N ARG A 13 -22.09 -37.15 39.06
CA ARG A 13 -21.14 -36.76 40.10
C ARG A 13 -21.65 -35.48 40.77
N GLU A 14 -21.94 -35.54 42.07
CA GLU A 14 -22.23 -34.33 42.84
C GLU A 14 -21.00 -33.44 42.90
N TRP A 15 -21.02 -32.36 42.13
CA TRP A 15 -19.94 -31.39 42.13
C TRP A 15 -19.98 -30.58 43.42
N SER A 16 -18.98 -30.73 44.29
CA SER A 16 -18.68 -29.77 45.36
C SER A 16 -17.52 -28.85 44.95
N GLU A 17 -17.36 -27.73 45.66
CA GLU A 17 -16.23 -26.81 45.44
C GLU A 17 -14.88 -27.55 45.54
N ALA A 18 -14.70 -28.38 46.56
CA ALA A 18 -13.48 -29.16 46.77
C ALA A 18 -13.20 -30.18 45.66
N ILE A 19 -14.23 -30.87 45.17
CA ILE A 19 -14.10 -31.84 44.07
C ILE A 19 -13.72 -31.13 42.77
N LEU A 20 -14.35 -29.99 42.48
CA LEU A 20 -14.05 -29.15 41.31
C LEU A 20 -12.59 -28.68 41.31
N LEU A 21 -12.11 -28.09 42.42
CA LEU A 21 -10.72 -27.61 42.50
C LEU A 21 -9.70 -28.74 42.38
N ARG A 22 -9.99 -29.91 42.99
CA ARG A 22 -9.16 -31.12 42.85
C ARG A 22 -9.07 -31.58 41.40
N GLU A 23 -10.19 -31.57 40.68
CA GLU A 23 -10.26 -31.98 39.28
C GLU A 23 -9.48 -31.03 38.37
N ILE A 24 -9.61 -29.71 38.57
CA ILE A 24 -8.84 -28.70 37.83
C ILE A 24 -7.33 -28.91 38.02
N ARG A 25 -6.87 -29.14 39.27
CA ARG A 25 -5.46 -29.42 39.57
C ARG A 25 -4.99 -30.74 38.96
N ALA A 26 -5.82 -31.78 38.98
CA ALA A 26 -5.50 -33.07 38.37
C ALA A 26 -5.31 -32.94 36.85
N TRP A 27 -6.18 -32.20 36.18
CA TRP A 27 -6.06 -31.93 34.75
C TRP A 27 -4.83 -31.13 34.38
N HIS A 28 -4.50 -30.09 35.17
CA HIS A 28 -3.28 -29.34 34.97
C HIS A 28 -2.03 -30.23 35.06
N ARG A 29 -1.96 -31.10 36.08
CA ARG A 29 -0.86 -32.07 36.23
C ARG A 29 -0.75 -33.05 35.06
N GLN A 30 -1.86 -33.40 34.43
CA GLN A 30 -1.91 -34.26 33.26
C GLN A 30 -1.60 -33.52 31.95
N GLY A 31 -1.28 -32.22 32.00
CA GLY A 31 -1.04 -31.38 30.82
C GLY A 31 -2.29 -31.20 29.94
N ARG A 32 -3.49 -31.44 30.49
CA ARG A 32 -4.73 -31.37 29.73
C ARG A 32 -5.16 -29.91 29.53
N PRO A 33 -5.78 -29.58 28.39
CA PRO A 33 -6.17 -28.20 28.12
C PRO A 33 -7.20 -27.68 29.14
N LEU A 34 -6.92 -26.52 29.74
CA LEU A 34 -7.80 -25.89 30.75
C LEU A 34 -8.59 -24.66 30.25
N TYR A 35 -8.48 -24.29 28.97
CA TYR A 35 -9.18 -23.11 28.44
C TYR A 35 -10.69 -23.35 28.27
N SER A 36 -11.51 -22.32 28.56
CA SER A 36 -12.98 -22.43 28.58
C SER A 36 -13.62 -23.03 27.33
N HIS A 37 -13.06 -22.81 26.13
CA HIS A 37 -13.62 -23.38 24.90
C HIS A 37 -13.51 -24.91 24.86
N TYR A 38 -12.37 -25.47 25.27
CA TYR A 38 -12.19 -26.92 25.38
C TYR A 38 -13.15 -27.51 26.41
N MET A 39 -13.28 -26.86 27.57
CA MET A 39 -14.25 -27.29 28.59
C MET A 39 -15.68 -27.30 28.06
N ARG A 40 -16.07 -26.27 27.30
CA ARG A 40 -17.40 -26.18 26.73
C ARG A 40 -17.68 -27.31 25.72
N GLN A 41 -16.67 -27.75 24.98
CA GLN A 41 -16.83 -28.79 23.96
C GLN A 41 -16.79 -30.20 24.54
N HIS A 42 -15.99 -30.43 25.59
CA HIS A 42 -15.68 -31.79 26.03
C HIS A 42 -16.11 -32.09 27.47
N PHE A 43 -16.30 -31.08 28.33
CA PHE A 43 -16.54 -31.27 29.77
C PHE A 43 -17.44 -30.17 30.35
N GLN A 44 -18.68 -30.11 29.84
CA GLN A 44 -19.63 -29.05 30.16
C GLN A 44 -20.04 -29.02 31.63
N GLU A 45 -20.14 -30.18 32.29
CA GLU A 45 -20.52 -30.24 33.70
C GLU A 45 -19.47 -29.62 34.61
N LEU A 46 -18.18 -29.89 34.33
CA LEU A 46 -17.07 -29.28 35.05
C LEU A 46 -17.05 -27.76 34.83
N LEU A 47 -17.28 -27.31 33.58
CA LEU A 47 -17.41 -25.89 33.25
C LEU A 47 -18.56 -25.23 34.02
N ALA A 48 -19.74 -25.86 34.04
CA ALA A 48 -20.93 -25.37 34.69
C ALA A 48 -20.77 -25.29 36.21
N ALA A 49 -20.15 -26.30 36.83
CA ALA A 49 -19.81 -26.28 38.24
C ALA A 49 -18.85 -25.13 38.59
N GLY A 50 -17.83 -24.88 37.75
CA GLY A 50 -16.92 -23.75 37.92
C GLY A 50 -17.62 -22.39 37.83
N ILE A 51 -18.57 -22.24 36.91
CA ILE A 51 -19.40 -21.04 36.80
C ILE A 51 -20.31 -20.91 38.02
N ARG A 52 -20.94 -22.00 38.48
CA ARG A 52 -21.86 -22.00 39.63
C ARG A 52 -21.17 -21.58 40.94
N TYR A 53 -20.00 -22.12 41.23
CA TYR A 53 -19.30 -21.88 42.50
C TYR A 53 -18.46 -20.59 42.51
N PHE A 54 -17.83 -20.24 41.38
CA PHE A 54 -16.87 -19.13 41.32
C PHE A 54 -17.30 -17.98 40.41
N GLY A 55 -18.50 -18.05 39.82
CA GLY A 55 -19.06 -17.06 38.89
C GLY A 55 -18.46 -17.09 37.48
N SER A 56 -17.26 -17.65 37.30
CA SER A 56 -16.66 -17.88 35.98
C SER A 56 -15.64 -19.00 36.02
N TRP A 57 -15.44 -19.67 34.88
CA TRP A 57 -14.39 -20.69 34.74
C TRP A 57 -12.99 -20.18 35.07
N GLY A 58 -12.67 -18.94 34.68
CA GLY A 58 -11.36 -18.36 34.97
C GLY A 58 -11.11 -18.22 36.47
N LYS A 59 -12.11 -17.73 37.21
CA LYS A 59 -12.05 -17.64 38.68
C LYS A 59 -11.93 -19.02 39.34
N ALA A 60 -12.59 -20.05 38.80
CA ALA A 60 -12.45 -21.41 39.30
C ALA A 60 -11.02 -21.96 39.11
N VAL A 61 -10.39 -21.66 37.97
CA VAL A 61 -8.99 -22.03 37.70
C VAL A 61 -8.02 -21.24 38.59
N GLU A 62 -8.28 -19.95 38.81
CA GLU A 62 -7.51 -19.11 39.74
C GLU A 62 -7.63 -19.59 41.20
N ALA A 63 -8.84 -19.95 41.65
CA ALA A 63 -9.07 -20.55 42.97
C ALA A 63 -8.38 -21.93 43.12
N ALA A 64 -8.11 -22.63 42.01
CA ALA A 64 -7.31 -23.85 42.03
C ALA A 64 -5.80 -23.59 42.18
N GLY A 65 -5.37 -22.31 42.21
CA GLY A 65 -3.97 -21.90 42.33
C GLY A 65 -3.25 -21.79 40.98
N LEU A 66 -3.98 -21.73 39.87
CA LEU A 66 -3.41 -21.67 38.52
C LEU A 66 -3.68 -20.31 37.87
N SER A 67 -2.71 -19.76 37.15
CA SER A 67 -2.92 -18.53 36.39
C SER A 67 -3.81 -18.79 35.18
N TYR A 68 -5.06 -18.29 35.21
CA TYR A 68 -5.96 -18.47 34.07
C TYR A 68 -5.45 -17.78 32.80
N ALA A 69 -4.62 -16.75 32.95
CA ALA A 69 -3.99 -16.03 31.84
C ALA A 69 -3.01 -16.90 31.03
N GLU A 70 -2.41 -17.91 31.67
CA GLU A 70 -1.43 -18.82 31.06
C GLU A 70 -2.10 -20.02 30.38
N VAL A 71 -3.24 -20.49 30.93
CA VAL A 71 -3.97 -21.63 30.36
C VAL A 71 -5.02 -21.24 29.32
N ARG A 72 -5.44 -19.97 29.26
CA ARG A 72 -6.45 -19.50 28.29
C ARG A 72 -5.86 -19.48 26.88
N ARG A 73 -6.61 -20.04 25.92
CA ARG A 73 -6.25 -20.04 24.50
C ARG A 73 -6.39 -18.68 23.82
N TYR A 74 -7.35 -17.87 24.26
CA TYR A 74 -7.62 -16.55 23.69
C TYR A 74 -7.38 -15.49 24.76
N GLN A 75 -6.48 -14.54 24.48
CA GLN A 75 -6.34 -13.36 25.33
C GLN A 75 -7.64 -12.55 25.32
N ARG A 76 -8.11 -12.16 26.51
CA ARG A 76 -9.14 -11.12 26.62
C ARG A 76 -8.49 -9.76 26.41
N TRP A 77 -8.98 -9.05 25.42
CA TRP A 77 -8.64 -7.65 25.21
C TRP A 77 -9.62 -6.75 25.95
N SER A 78 -9.10 -5.65 26.48
CA SER A 78 -9.89 -4.50 26.92
C SER A 78 -9.30 -3.26 26.26
N LYS A 79 -10.08 -2.16 26.20
CA LYS A 79 -9.54 -0.88 25.71
C LYS A 79 -8.27 -0.50 26.49
N LYS A 80 -8.29 -0.69 27.82
CA LYS A 80 -7.15 -0.44 28.71
C LYS A 80 -5.93 -1.30 28.36
N SER A 81 -6.08 -2.62 28.22
CA SER A 81 -4.94 -3.50 27.94
C SER A 81 -4.34 -3.28 26.55
N ILE A 82 -5.16 -2.93 25.56
CA ILE A 82 -4.69 -2.53 24.23
C ILE A 82 -3.86 -1.24 24.32
N VAL A 83 -4.36 -0.21 25.02
CA VAL A 83 -3.66 1.07 25.20
C VAL A 83 -2.33 0.90 25.93
N GLU A 84 -2.33 0.15 27.04
CA GLU A 84 -1.10 -0.14 27.80
C GLU A 84 -0.07 -0.87 26.93
N ARG A 85 -0.51 -1.84 26.12
CA ARG A 85 0.38 -2.56 25.20
C ARG A 85 0.91 -1.65 24.10
N ILE A 86 0.10 -0.77 23.52
CA ILE A 86 0.55 0.22 22.52
C ILE A 86 1.63 1.12 23.13
N ARG A 87 1.41 1.65 24.34
CA ARG A 87 2.39 2.51 25.04
C ARG A 87 3.69 1.78 25.33
N LEU A 88 3.61 0.54 25.79
CA LEU A 88 4.80 -0.30 26.03
C LEU A 88 5.61 -0.49 24.74
N LEU A 89 4.96 -0.85 23.65
CA LEU A 89 5.63 -1.04 22.36
C LEU A 89 6.24 0.27 21.83
N HIS A 90 5.54 1.40 22.02
CA HIS A 90 6.08 2.71 21.69
C HIS A 90 7.37 3.02 22.47
N ALA A 91 7.36 2.79 23.79
CA ALA A 91 8.51 3.02 24.65
C ALA A 91 9.71 2.11 24.29
N GLN A 92 9.44 0.93 23.73
CA GLN A 92 10.45 0.01 23.21
C GLN A 92 10.97 0.40 21.81
N GLY A 93 10.49 1.49 21.22
CA GLY A 93 10.87 1.90 19.86
C GLY A 93 10.33 0.97 18.77
N ALA A 94 9.30 0.18 19.07
CA ALA A 94 8.72 -0.74 18.09
C ALA A 94 7.99 0.02 16.98
N ASP A 95 8.02 -0.54 15.78
CA ASP A 95 7.24 -0.04 14.65
C ASP A 95 5.75 -0.30 14.85
N LEU A 96 5.01 0.75 15.21
CA LEU A 96 3.57 0.69 15.48
C LEU A 96 2.70 0.81 14.22
N SER A 97 3.30 0.79 13.03
CA SER A 97 2.52 0.78 11.80
C SER A 97 1.62 -0.46 11.76
N PHE A 98 0.39 -0.28 11.26
CA PHE A 98 -0.60 -1.35 11.22
C PHE A 98 -0.05 -2.62 10.54
N ARG A 99 0.69 -2.45 9.44
CA ARG A 99 1.31 -3.57 8.71
C ARG A 99 2.37 -4.28 9.53
N ALA A 100 3.27 -3.56 10.20
CA ALA A 100 4.33 -4.17 11.00
C ALA A 100 3.74 -5.00 12.15
N LEU A 101 2.77 -4.44 12.89
CA LEU A 101 2.15 -5.15 14.00
C LEU A 101 1.27 -6.31 13.56
N MET A 102 0.59 -6.21 12.41
CA MET A 102 -0.17 -7.33 11.83
C MET A 102 0.70 -8.51 11.38
N LEU A 103 1.96 -8.27 11.04
CA LEU A 103 2.93 -9.32 10.68
C LEU A 103 3.73 -9.82 11.89
N SER A 104 3.35 -9.42 13.10
CA SER A 104 4.03 -9.74 14.35
C SER A 104 3.13 -10.57 15.29
N PRO A 105 3.65 -11.06 16.43
CA PRO A 105 2.84 -11.69 17.47
C PRO A 105 1.72 -10.81 18.04
N TYR A 106 1.75 -9.50 17.76
CA TYR A 106 0.72 -8.55 18.20
C TYR A 106 -0.51 -8.48 17.29
N ALA A 107 -0.57 -9.26 16.20
CA ALA A 107 -1.72 -9.28 15.29
C ALA A 107 -3.08 -9.45 16.01
N PRO A 108 -3.25 -10.34 17.02
CA PRO A 108 -4.51 -10.46 17.75
C PRO A 108 -4.94 -9.17 18.47
N MET A 109 -3.98 -8.39 18.97
CA MET A 109 -4.23 -7.09 19.59
C MET A 109 -4.74 -6.09 18.55
N VAL A 110 -4.08 -6.04 17.39
CA VAL A 110 -4.46 -5.14 16.29
C VAL A 110 -5.86 -5.48 15.78
N TYR A 111 -6.16 -6.76 15.59
CA TYR A 111 -7.49 -7.24 15.22
C TYR A 111 -8.56 -6.87 16.26
N ALA A 112 -8.24 -6.93 17.56
CA ALA A 112 -9.17 -6.47 18.58
C ALA A 112 -9.37 -4.96 18.51
N ALA A 113 -8.29 -4.18 18.38
CA ALA A 113 -8.33 -2.72 18.37
C ALA A 113 -9.23 -2.14 17.26
N ILE A 114 -9.23 -2.75 16.07
CA ILE A 114 -10.05 -2.27 14.93
C ILE A 114 -11.53 -2.63 15.02
N ARG A 115 -11.96 -3.48 15.97
CA ARG A 115 -13.40 -3.80 16.09
C ARG A 115 -14.17 -2.63 16.71
N PRO A 116 -15.42 -2.37 16.30
CA PRO A 116 -16.24 -1.27 16.80
C PRO A 116 -16.40 -1.25 18.33
N VAL A 117 -16.52 -2.42 18.96
CA VAL A 117 -16.66 -2.56 20.42
C VAL A 117 -15.45 -2.03 21.21
N TYR A 118 -14.27 -1.95 20.57
CA TYR A 118 -13.06 -1.35 21.15
C TYR A 118 -12.88 0.08 20.61
N PHE A 119 -12.12 0.27 19.53
CA PHE A 119 -11.80 1.59 19.00
C PHE A 119 -12.32 1.84 17.58
N GLY A 120 -12.77 0.78 16.88
CA GLY A 120 -13.26 0.84 15.50
C GLY A 120 -12.19 1.09 14.43
N SER A 121 -11.00 1.58 14.82
CA SER A 121 -9.85 1.75 13.94
C SER A 121 -8.54 1.75 14.73
N TRP A 122 -7.44 1.40 14.05
CA TRP A 122 -6.10 1.48 14.64
C TRP A 122 -5.73 2.92 14.99
N ARG A 123 -6.18 3.89 14.17
CA ARG A 123 -5.99 5.32 14.40
C ARG A 123 -6.54 5.75 15.76
N ASN A 124 -7.76 5.33 16.07
CA ASN A 124 -8.40 5.66 17.33
C ASN A 124 -7.72 4.99 18.53
N ALA A 125 -7.19 3.77 18.35
CA ALA A 125 -6.41 3.09 19.38
C ALA A 125 -5.09 3.82 19.69
N LEU A 126 -4.37 4.30 18.66
CA LEU A 126 -3.17 5.13 18.83
C LEU A 126 -3.49 6.46 19.54
N LEU A 127 -4.57 7.13 19.15
CA LEU A 127 -5.02 8.36 19.82
C LEU A 127 -5.37 8.12 21.29
N ALA A 128 -6.08 7.03 21.60
CA ALA A 128 -6.38 6.66 22.98
C ALA A 128 -5.12 6.33 23.79
N ALA A 129 -4.04 5.90 23.13
CA ALA A 129 -2.73 5.71 23.75
C ALA A 129 -1.95 7.01 23.95
N GLY A 130 -2.44 8.15 23.45
CA GLY A 130 -1.76 9.46 23.49
C GLY A 130 -0.72 9.64 22.39
N LEU A 131 -0.77 8.82 21.34
CA LEU A 131 0.16 8.87 20.22
C LEU A 131 -0.48 9.59 19.04
N ALA A 132 0.27 10.48 18.39
CA ALA A 132 -0.16 11.12 17.16
C ALA A 132 -0.04 10.13 15.99
N PRO A 133 -1.14 9.73 15.33
CA PRO A 133 -1.07 8.74 14.25
C PRO A 133 -0.25 9.21 13.05
N ALA A 134 -0.10 10.53 12.88
CA ALA A 134 0.71 11.11 11.81
C ALA A 134 2.20 10.73 11.92
N ASP A 135 2.70 10.55 13.14
CA ASP A 135 4.10 10.20 13.40
C ASP A 135 4.34 8.69 13.24
N ILE A 136 3.27 7.89 13.36
CA ILE A 136 3.31 6.42 13.26
C ILE A 136 3.02 5.93 11.83
N TYR A 137 2.11 6.59 11.12
CA TYR A 137 1.79 6.21 9.75
C TYR A 137 2.90 6.66 8.79
N ARG A 138 3.75 5.71 8.39
CA ARG A 138 4.74 5.90 7.32
C ARG A 138 4.16 6.48 6.03
N TYR A 139 2.86 6.26 5.78
CA TYR A 139 2.17 6.80 4.62
C TYR A 139 1.14 7.83 5.07
N ARG A 140 1.46 9.11 4.85
CA ARG A 140 0.46 10.18 4.90
C ARG A 140 -0.65 9.82 3.91
N SER A 141 -1.90 9.78 4.38
CA SER A 141 -3.04 9.66 3.47
C SER A 141 -3.18 10.98 2.72
N TRP A 142 -2.74 10.98 1.47
CA TRP A 142 -2.81 12.13 0.59
C TRP A 142 -4.23 12.25 0.02
N LYS A 143 -5.02 13.21 0.55
CA LYS A 143 -6.21 13.70 -0.17
C LYS A 143 -5.77 14.59 -1.31
N GLU A 144 -6.60 14.75 -2.34
CA GLU A 144 -6.28 15.62 -3.49
C GLU A 144 -5.88 17.03 -3.06
N ALA A 145 -6.64 17.64 -2.15
CA ALA A 145 -6.31 18.97 -1.60
C ALA A 145 -4.95 19.01 -0.89
N ASP A 146 -4.58 17.94 -0.18
CA ASP A 146 -3.29 17.84 0.51
C ASP A 146 -2.14 17.73 -0.51
N ILE A 147 -2.34 16.98 -1.60
CA ILE A 147 -1.36 16.86 -2.70
C ILE A 147 -1.12 18.21 -3.34
N LEU A 148 -2.19 18.93 -3.70
CA LEU A 148 -2.06 20.24 -4.35
C LEU A 148 -1.39 21.26 -3.42
N ARG A 149 -1.73 21.26 -2.12
CA ARG A 149 -1.08 22.11 -1.13
C ARG A 149 0.41 21.78 -1.00
N GLU A 150 0.76 20.50 -0.98
CA GLU A 150 2.15 20.08 -0.88
C GLU A 150 2.97 20.46 -2.12
N ILE A 151 2.41 20.28 -3.32
CA ILE A 151 3.05 20.71 -4.57
C ILE A 151 3.36 22.21 -4.53
N ARG A 152 2.41 23.04 -4.07
CA ARG A 152 2.62 24.49 -3.93
C ARG A 152 3.68 24.82 -2.89
N ARG A 153 3.69 24.11 -1.76
CA ARG A 153 4.71 24.27 -0.70
C ARG A 153 6.10 23.99 -1.24
N LEU A 154 6.29 22.82 -1.87
CA LEU A 154 7.56 22.42 -2.47
C LEU A 154 8.02 23.41 -3.55
N HIS A 155 7.10 23.91 -4.38
CA HIS A 155 7.42 24.96 -5.36
C HIS A 155 7.89 26.26 -4.69
N ALA A 156 7.20 26.70 -3.64
CA ALA A 156 7.56 27.92 -2.91
C ALA A 156 8.91 27.79 -2.19
N GLU A 157 9.30 26.58 -1.81
CA GLU A 157 10.61 26.25 -1.24
C GLU A 157 11.71 26.09 -2.28
N GLY A 158 11.38 26.19 -3.58
CA GLY A 158 12.36 26.07 -4.67
C GLY A 158 12.79 24.62 -4.95
N GLU A 159 12.04 23.63 -4.47
CA GLU A 159 12.35 22.22 -4.71
C GLU A 159 12.19 21.83 -6.20
N ASP A 160 12.99 20.86 -6.65
CA ASP A 160 12.92 20.35 -8.01
C ASP A 160 11.65 19.51 -8.23
N LEU A 161 10.62 20.11 -8.83
CA LEU A 161 9.36 19.42 -9.11
C LEU A 161 9.40 18.54 -10.38
N SER A 162 10.58 18.27 -10.95
CA SER A 162 10.69 17.33 -12.07
C SER A 162 10.31 15.92 -11.65
N SER A 163 9.59 15.21 -12.53
CA SER A 163 9.07 13.87 -12.21
C SER A 163 10.15 12.87 -11.78
N LYS A 164 11.41 13.00 -12.25
CA LYS A 164 12.50 12.11 -11.85
C LYS A 164 12.92 12.37 -10.40
N TYR A 165 13.18 13.62 -10.06
CA TYR A 165 13.55 14.00 -8.69
C TYR A 165 12.44 13.63 -7.70
N MET A 166 11.18 13.84 -8.08
CA MET A 166 10.05 13.48 -7.24
C MET A 166 9.83 11.97 -7.06
N ASP A 167 10.17 11.15 -8.06
CA ASP A 167 10.18 9.69 -7.89
C ASP A 167 11.22 9.21 -6.88
N GLU A 168 12.37 9.89 -6.79
CA GLU A 168 13.48 9.54 -5.91
C GLU A 168 13.29 10.09 -4.48
N ARG A 169 12.85 11.34 -4.34
CA ARG A 169 12.79 12.05 -3.05
C ARG A 169 11.41 12.07 -2.39
N ALA A 170 10.34 11.97 -3.18
CA ALA A 170 8.96 12.05 -2.69
C ALA A 170 8.06 10.98 -3.33
N ASN A 171 8.55 9.74 -3.41
CA ASN A 171 7.92 8.64 -4.13
C ASN A 171 6.43 8.45 -3.79
N SER A 172 6.07 8.53 -2.50
CA SER A 172 4.69 8.39 -2.05
C SER A 172 3.78 9.52 -2.54
N LEU A 173 4.29 10.76 -2.64
CA LEU A 173 3.52 11.92 -3.12
C LEU A 173 3.25 11.76 -4.61
N ILE A 174 4.30 11.57 -5.42
CA ILE A 174 4.18 11.47 -6.88
C ILE A 174 3.37 10.24 -7.31
N ALA A 175 3.55 9.08 -6.66
CA ALA A 175 2.78 7.88 -6.97
C ALA A 175 1.29 8.06 -6.65
N THR A 176 0.95 8.82 -5.61
CA THR A 176 -0.45 9.10 -5.27
C THR A 176 -1.03 10.16 -6.20
N ALA A 177 -0.27 11.20 -6.53
CA ALA A 177 -0.64 12.23 -7.49
C ALA A 177 -0.93 11.63 -8.89
N ARG A 178 -0.07 10.73 -9.39
CA ARG A 178 -0.29 10.01 -10.65
C ARG A 178 -1.60 9.21 -10.66
N ARG A 179 -1.93 8.54 -9.55
CA ARG A 179 -3.18 7.75 -9.43
C ARG A 179 -4.43 8.61 -9.38
N ARG A 180 -4.36 9.82 -8.79
CA ARG A 180 -5.51 10.72 -8.62
C ARG A 180 -5.74 11.64 -9.82
N PHE A 181 -4.65 12.18 -10.38
CA PHE A 181 -4.69 13.18 -11.45
C PHE A 181 -4.27 12.62 -12.82
N GLY A 182 -4.03 11.32 -12.93
CA GLY A 182 -3.58 10.63 -14.14
C GLY A 182 -2.08 10.78 -14.44
N SER A 183 -1.47 11.92 -14.09
CA SER A 183 -0.01 12.11 -14.21
C SER A 183 0.52 13.11 -13.18
N TRP A 184 1.83 13.09 -12.94
CA TRP A 184 2.48 14.12 -12.10
C TRP A 184 2.32 15.52 -12.69
N GLY A 185 2.50 15.66 -14.01
CA GLY A 185 2.35 16.95 -14.68
C GLY A 185 0.95 17.53 -14.52
N ALA A 186 -0.08 16.69 -14.71
CA ALA A 186 -1.46 17.10 -14.48
C ALA A 186 -1.71 17.53 -13.03
N ALA A 187 -1.11 16.87 -12.03
CA ALA A 187 -1.22 17.29 -10.65
C ALA A 187 -0.55 18.67 -10.40
N VAL A 188 0.61 18.91 -11.01
CA VAL A 188 1.34 20.19 -10.94
C VAL A 188 0.56 21.31 -11.62
N GLU A 189 -0.02 21.04 -12.79
CA GLU A 189 -0.90 21.97 -13.51
C GLU A 189 -2.17 22.29 -12.69
N ARG A 190 -2.78 21.27 -12.06
CA ARG A 190 -3.92 21.46 -11.15
C ARG A 190 -3.55 22.23 -9.88
N ALA A 191 -2.28 22.23 -9.49
CA ALA A 191 -1.77 23.07 -8.42
C ALA A 191 -1.60 24.54 -8.84
N GLY A 192 -1.77 24.87 -10.12
CA GLY A 192 -1.64 26.21 -10.69
C GLY A 192 -0.25 26.53 -11.22
N LEU A 193 0.59 25.51 -11.46
CA LEU A 193 1.97 25.68 -11.91
C LEU A 193 2.13 25.22 -13.36
N ASP A 194 2.92 25.94 -14.14
CA ASP A 194 3.24 25.56 -15.52
C ASP A 194 4.27 24.43 -15.54
N TYR A 195 3.80 23.19 -15.66
CA TYR A 195 4.68 22.03 -15.66
C TYR A 195 5.59 21.98 -16.89
N ALA A 196 5.28 22.68 -17.99
CA ALA A 196 6.15 22.72 -19.17
C ALA A 196 7.48 23.41 -18.87
N LYS A 197 7.49 24.40 -17.96
CA LYS A 197 8.68 25.11 -17.48
C LYS A 197 9.47 24.32 -16.42
N ILE A 198 8.79 23.41 -15.71
CA ILE A 198 9.38 22.60 -14.63
C ILE A 198 10.02 21.31 -15.17
N ARG A 199 9.39 20.69 -16.17
CA ARG A 199 9.82 19.37 -16.66
C ARG A 199 11.18 19.46 -17.37
N LYS A 200 12.13 18.62 -16.94
CA LYS A 200 13.46 18.51 -17.58
C LYS A 200 13.46 17.82 -18.94
N ARG A 201 12.43 17.03 -19.25
CA ARG A 201 12.31 16.32 -20.54
C ARG A 201 11.09 16.83 -21.29
N LYS A 202 11.27 17.15 -22.58
CA LYS A 202 10.17 17.53 -23.46
C LYS A 202 9.17 16.39 -23.59
N ARG A 203 7.89 16.72 -23.37
CA ARG A 203 6.77 15.85 -23.74
C ARG A 203 6.39 16.19 -25.17
N TRP A 204 6.28 15.17 -26.01
CA TRP A 204 5.82 15.30 -27.39
C TRP A 204 4.36 14.91 -27.49
N THR A 205 3.62 15.65 -28.30
CA THR A 205 2.28 15.31 -28.79
C THR A 205 2.34 15.07 -30.29
N GLU A 206 1.34 14.37 -30.86
CA GLU A 206 1.27 14.19 -32.31
C GLU A 206 1.20 15.52 -33.05
N ALA A 207 0.35 16.45 -32.57
CA ALA A 207 0.23 17.79 -33.14
C ALA A 207 1.58 18.54 -33.15
N GLU A 208 2.30 18.60 -32.02
CA GLU A 208 3.62 19.24 -31.98
C GLU A 208 4.65 18.60 -32.92
N ILE A 209 4.59 17.28 -33.10
CA ILE A 209 5.48 16.58 -34.04
C ILE A 209 5.14 17.01 -35.48
N LEU A 210 3.85 17.04 -35.85
CA LEU A 210 3.40 17.45 -37.18
C LEU A 210 3.73 18.92 -37.46
N ASP A 211 3.46 19.81 -36.51
CA ASP A 211 3.74 21.25 -36.64
C ASP A 211 5.24 21.51 -36.81
N GLN A 212 6.09 20.81 -36.06
CA GLN A 212 7.55 20.94 -36.25
C GLN A 212 8.03 20.36 -37.58
N ILE A 213 7.44 19.27 -38.08
CA ILE A 213 7.77 18.73 -39.40
C ILE A 213 7.39 19.74 -40.49
N ARG A 214 6.22 20.37 -40.39
CA ARG A 214 5.79 21.43 -41.34
C ARG A 214 6.71 22.63 -41.30
N ALA A 215 7.04 23.11 -40.10
CA ALA A 215 7.97 24.23 -39.92
C ALA A 215 9.36 23.95 -40.53
N LEU A 216 9.88 22.73 -40.41
CA LEU A 216 11.13 22.33 -41.07
C LEU A 216 11.01 22.38 -42.60
N GLY A 217 9.88 21.94 -43.16
CA GLY A 217 9.61 22.01 -44.59
C GLY A 217 9.51 23.46 -45.10
N GLU A 218 8.82 24.33 -44.37
CA GLU A 218 8.71 25.77 -44.67
C GLU A 218 10.06 26.49 -44.60
N GLN A 219 10.96 26.05 -43.72
CA GLN A 219 12.33 26.54 -43.61
C GLN A 219 13.27 26.00 -44.71
N GLY A 220 12.76 25.19 -45.64
CA GLY A 220 13.54 24.58 -46.71
C GLY A 220 14.49 23.47 -46.25
N VAL A 221 14.32 22.96 -45.02
CA VAL A 221 15.13 21.84 -44.51
C VAL A 221 14.68 20.55 -45.21
N SER A 222 15.64 19.81 -45.75
CA SER A 222 15.38 18.49 -46.34
C SER A 222 14.80 17.54 -45.28
N LEU A 223 13.57 17.07 -45.48
CA LEU A 223 12.87 16.20 -44.54
C LEU A 223 13.31 14.72 -44.63
N THR A 224 14.50 14.48 -45.17
CA THR A 224 15.11 13.15 -45.18
C THR A 224 15.41 12.70 -43.75
N SER A 225 15.34 11.38 -43.52
CA SER A 225 15.54 10.80 -42.19
C SER A 225 16.93 11.08 -41.61
N THR A 226 17.97 11.19 -42.46
CA THR A 226 19.33 11.50 -42.04
C THR A 226 19.49 12.95 -41.60
N GLU A 227 18.99 13.89 -42.41
CA GLU A 227 19.11 15.33 -42.13
C GLU A 227 18.40 15.70 -40.83
N VAL A 228 17.15 15.27 -40.66
CA VAL A 228 16.38 15.61 -39.45
C VAL A 228 16.88 14.86 -38.21
N ARG A 229 17.44 13.66 -38.35
CA ARG A 229 18.09 12.97 -37.23
C ARG A 229 19.31 13.75 -36.71
N ASN A 230 20.08 14.36 -37.60
CA ASN A 230 21.28 15.11 -37.21
C ASN A 230 20.91 16.49 -36.64
N ARG A 231 19.97 17.18 -37.27
CA ARG A 231 19.58 18.55 -36.88
C ARG A 231 18.64 18.57 -35.67
N GLU A 232 17.63 17.69 -35.66
CA GLU A 232 16.58 17.63 -34.65
C GLU A 232 16.39 16.19 -34.12
N PRO A 233 17.41 15.61 -33.43
CA PRO A 233 17.40 14.22 -32.99
C PRO A 233 16.20 13.90 -32.07
N SER A 234 15.76 14.88 -31.27
CA SER A 234 14.63 14.72 -30.36
C SER A 234 13.29 14.58 -31.08
N LEU A 235 13.08 15.37 -32.15
CA LEU A 235 11.89 15.30 -33.01
C LEU A 235 11.89 13.97 -33.78
N PHE A 236 13.02 13.63 -34.41
CA PHE A 236 13.18 12.37 -35.14
C PHE A 236 12.86 11.16 -34.25
N ALA A 237 13.48 11.09 -33.07
CA ALA A 237 13.26 10.01 -32.12
C ALA A 237 11.83 9.98 -31.56
N ALA A 238 11.15 11.13 -31.46
CA ALA A 238 9.74 11.17 -31.07
C ALA A 238 8.85 10.59 -32.17
N ALA A 239 8.97 11.09 -33.40
CA ALA A 239 8.18 10.67 -34.55
C ALA A 239 8.28 9.15 -34.81
N CYS A 240 9.45 8.55 -34.62
CA CYS A 240 9.67 7.12 -34.82
C CYS A 240 9.04 6.22 -33.74
N LYS A 241 8.48 6.75 -32.65
CA LYS A 241 7.85 5.91 -31.63
C LYS A 241 6.53 5.34 -32.15
N ARG A 242 6.32 4.05 -31.94
CA ARG A 242 5.10 3.31 -32.34
C ARG A 242 3.79 3.94 -31.86
N ARG A 243 3.80 4.59 -30.69
CA ARG A 243 2.61 5.26 -30.13
C ARG A 243 2.23 6.58 -30.81
N PHE A 244 3.08 7.10 -31.69
CA PHE A 244 2.81 8.25 -32.52
C PHE A 244 2.68 7.74 -33.96
N PHE A 245 3.74 7.83 -34.77
CA PHE A 245 3.68 7.42 -36.17
C PHE A 245 4.40 6.10 -36.47
N GLY A 246 5.31 5.65 -35.60
CA GLY A 246 6.07 4.40 -35.79
C GLY A 246 7.25 4.49 -36.76
N SER A 247 7.25 5.44 -37.69
CA SER A 247 8.40 5.76 -38.53
C SER A 247 8.44 7.24 -38.93
N TRP A 248 9.63 7.75 -39.22
CA TRP A 248 9.80 9.12 -39.73
C TRP A 248 9.00 9.36 -41.02
N ARG A 249 9.03 8.38 -41.93
CA ARG A 249 8.30 8.45 -43.20
C ARG A 249 6.80 8.66 -43.00
N GLN A 250 6.18 7.87 -42.12
CA GLN A 250 4.75 8.00 -41.81
C GLN A 250 4.42 9.34 -41.15
N ALA A 251 5.32 9.86 -40.29
CA ALA A 251 5.14 11.17 -39.69
C ALA A 251 5.17 12.30 -40.74
N VAL A 252 6.09 12.23 -41.70
CA VAL A 252 6.17 13.19 -42.82
C VAL A 252 4.97 13.09 -43.74
N GLU A 253 4.56 11.87 -44.13
CA GLU A 253 3.35 11.64 -44.93
C GLU A 253 2.09 12.19 -44.23
N SER A 254 2.02 12.07 -42.89
CA SER A 254 0.92 12.62 -42.09
C SER A 254 0.98 14.15 -41.97
N ALA A 255 2.18 14.74 -41.97
CA ALA A 255 2.37 16.19 -41.81
C ALA A 255 2.07 16.98 -43.09
N ILE A 256 2.44 16.45 -44.26
CA ILE A 256 2.49 17.20 -45.53
C ILE A 256 1.53 16.60 -46.59
N GLY A 257 0.86 15.48 -46.26
CA GLY A 257 0.09 14.69 -47.23
C GLY A 257 1.00 13.79 -48.07
N LYS A 258 0.41 12.83 -48.80
CA LYS A 258 1.19 11.92 -49.66
C LYS A 258 2.00 12.74 -50.68
N VAL A 259 3.32 12.77 -50.50
CA VAL A 259 4.25 13.30 -51.50
C VAL A 259 4.15 12.38 -52.73
N GLY A 260 3.38 12.81 -53.73
CA GLY A 260 3.42 12.20 -55.05
C GLY A 260 4.84 12.30 -55.59
N LYS A 261 5.37 11.19 -56.09
CA LYS A 261 6.64 11.15 -56.83
C LYS A 261 6.61 12.25 -57.90
N GLN A 262 7.37 13.33 -57.72
CA GLN A 262 7.66 14.24 -58.83
C GLN A 262 8.79 13.63 -59.66
N ALA A 263 8.46 13.43 -60.94
CA ALA A 263 9.33 13.01 -62.01
C ALA A 263 10.49 14.00 -62.19
N GLY A 264 11.67 13.46 -62.48
CA GLY A 264 12.88 14.24 -62.73
C GLY A 264 13.98 13.39 -63.34
N THR A 265 13.67 12.70 -64.44
CA THR A 265 14.70 12.14 -65.34
C THR A 265 14.35 12.52 -66.76
N GLN A 266 14.85 13.67 -67.22
CA GLN A 266 14.95 13.99 -68.63
C GLN A 266 16.25 14.74 -68.89
N GLY A 267 17.01 14.22 -69.87
CA GLY A 267 17.96 15.00 -70.66
C GLY A 267 19.42 14.97 -70.22
N ARG A 268 20.16 13.95 -70.64
CA ARG A 268 21.54 14.17 -71.11
C ARG A 268 21.62 13.75 -72.57
N GLY A 269 21.61 14.75 -73.45
CA GLY A 269 22.07 14.60 -74.82
C GLY A 269 23.57 14.35 -74.81
N GLN A 270 24.01 13.41 -75.64
CA GLN A 270 25.38 13.34 -76.13
C GLN A 270 25.39 13.91 -77.54
N VAL A 271 26.25 14.92 -77.73
CA VAL A 271 26.61 15.52 -79.00
C VAL A 271 27.95 14.91 -79.41
N GLU A 272 28.08 14.59 -80.69
CA GLU A 272 29.26 14.03 -81.38
C GLU A 272 30.51 14.92 -81.27
N ALA A 273 31.69 14.30 -81.39
CA ALA A 273 32.88 14.95 -81.96
C ALA A 273 33.88 13.93 -82.54
N VAL A 274 34.03 14.04 -83.88
CA VAL A 274 35.17 13.75 -84.79
C VAL A 274 35.61 12.30 -85.00
#